data_AF-A0A397IM41-F1
#
_entry.id   AF-A0A397IM41-F1
#
_cell.length_a   1.000
_cell.length_b   1.000
_cell.length_c   1.000
_cell.angle_alpha   90.00
_cell.angle_beta   90.00
_cell.angle_gamma   90.00
#
_symmetry.space_group_name_H-M   'P 1'
#
loop_
_entity.id
_entity.type
_entity.pdbx_description
1 polymer ?
#
loop_
_entity_poly.entity_id
_entity_poly.type
_entity_poly.pdbx_seq_one_letter_code
_entity_poly.pdbx_strand_id
1 'polypeptide(L)'
;MSSSTETQQNTPEDTILATNHDADSNTTRVVVIAIDQSNYSHFAFDWAVKNFLRKESDLVVLVNVRPISMTPVPYAMGPKYPQFNEIIISIDDQKKEESNTLLQEFASKLKAEKFTYKAIAMQGDARDVIVRKVSELNADSLILGSRGLGVMKRMLLGSVSDHCVHNCHCTVIIVRERTEKKSE
;
A
#
# COMPACT_ATOMS: atom_id res chain seq x y z
N MET A 1 -28.04 7.13 31.35
CA MET A 1 -28.03 6.71 29.93
C MET A 1 -26.71 7.19 29.36
N SER A 2 -25.66 6.37 29.51
CA SER A 2 -24.32 6.73 29.07
C SER A 2 -24.04 6.02 27.76
N SER A 3 -23.92 6.82 26.71
CA SER A 3 -23.60 6.39 25.34
C SER A 3 -22.19 5.79 25.31
N SER A 4 -22.10 4.55 24.85
CA SER A 4 -20.85 3.84 24.63
C SER A 4 -20.12 4.44 23.43
N THR A 5 -18.94 4.99 23.65
CA THR A 5 -18.01 5.37 22.57
C THR A 5 -17.31 4.09 22.09
N GLU A 6 -17.59 3.68 20.85
CA GLU A 6 -16.85 2.62 20.16
C GLU A 6 -15.41 3.10 19.89
N THR A 7 -14.46 2.47 20.58
CA THR A 7 -13.03 2.65 20.34
C THR A 7 -12.66 1.88 19.08
N GLN A 8 -12.36 2.59 17.98
CA GLN A 8 -11.73 2.01 16.78
C GLN A 8 -10.42 1.30 17.19
N GLN A 9 -10.42 -0.03 17.12
CA GLN A 9 -9.23 -0.85 17.35
C GLN A 9 -8.29 -0.72 16.15
N ASN A 10 -7.38 0.26 16.18
CA ASN A 10 -6.21 0.26 15.32
C ASN A 10 -5.28 -0.89 15.75
N THR A 11 -5.04 -1.86 14.88
CA THR A 11 -4.00 -2.88 15.07
C THR A 11 -2.61 -2.23 15.12
N PRO A 12 -1.67 -2.71 15.97
CA PRO A 12 -0.39 -2.05 16.26
C PRO A 12 0.63 -1.93 15.10
N GLU A 13 0.29 -2.29 13.86
CA GLU A 13 1.24 -2.36 12.72
C GLU A 13 1.01 -1.34 11.60
N ASP A 14 -0.14 -0.64 11.59
CA ASP A 14 -0.46 0.32 10.53
C ASP A 14 -0.04 1.75 10.96
N THR A 15 0.83 2.40 10.17
CA THR A 15 1.31 3.76 10.44
C THR A 15 0.72 4.73 9.42
N ILE A 16 -0.08 5.70 9.88
CA ILE A 16 -0.58 6.80 9.03
C ILE A 16 0.51 7.87 8.93
N LEU A 17 1.01 8.11 7.72
CA LEU A 17 2.14 9.01 7.48
C LEU A 17 1.73 10.40 7.00
N ALA A 18 0.60 10.48 6.29
CA ALA A 18 0.06 11.72 5.78
C ALA A 18 -1.45 11.62 5.63
N THR A 19 -2.13 12.74 5.86
CA THR A 19 -3.57 12.91 5.64
C THR A 19 -3.83 14.34 5.20
N ASN A 20 -4.76 14.51 4.27
CA ASN A 20 -5.38 15.80 3.96
C ASN A 20 -6.91 15.67 3.97
N HIS A 21 -7.42 14.81 4.84
CA HIS A 21 -8.85 14.57 5.02
C HIS A 21 -9.36 15.38 6.20
N ASP A 22 -10.01 16.49 5.91
CA ASP A 22 -10.82 17.21 6.89
C ASP A 22 -12.07 16.38 7.24
N ALA A 23 -12.49 16.41 8.51
CA ALA A 23 -13.65 15.65 8.99
C ALA A 23 -14.96 16.01 8.25
N ASP A 24 -15.00 17.19 7.61
CA ASP A 24 -16.12 17.69 6.80
C ASP A 24 -15.97 17.38 5.29
N SER A 25 -15.04 16.50 4.88
CA SER A 25 -14.90 16.15 3.47
C SER A 25 -16.14 15.41 2.96
N ASN A 26 -16.71 15.86 1.85
CA ASN A 26 -17.91 15.28 1.22
C ASN A 26 -17.59 13.97 0.47
N THR A 27 -16.66 13.17 0.99
CA THR A 27 -16.17 11.95 0.36
C THR A 27 -17.25 10.88 0.43
N THR A 28 -17.55 10.29 -0.72
CA THR A 28 -18.58 9.25 -0.87
C THR A 28 -18.00 7.93 -1.35
N ARG A 29 -16.73 7.92 -1.77
CA ARG A 29 -16.01 6.71 -2.19
C ARG A 29 -14.64 6.62 -1.54
N VAL A 30 -14.26 5.43 -1.13
CA VAL A 30 -12.91 5.11 -0.66
C VAL A 30 -12.19 4.33 -1.75
N VAL A 31 -11.16 4.95 -2.34
CA VAL A 31 -10.34 4.34 -3.39
C VAL A 31 -8.96 4.01 -2.84
N VAL A 32 -8.66 2.72 -2.71
CA VAL A 32 -7.34 2.26 -2.25
C VAL A 32 -6.42 2.10 -3.46
N ILE A 33 -5.19 2.59 -3.35
CA ILE A 33 -4.14 2.35 -4.34
C ILE A 33 -2.97 1.70 -3.62
N ALA A 34 -2.67 0.44 -3.95
CA ALA A 34 -1.48 -0.22 -3.40
C ALA A 34 -0.27 0.09 -4.26
N ILE A 35 0.76 0.63 -3.63
CA ILE A 35 1.98 1.09 -4.28
C ILE A 35 3.18 0.29 -3.78
N ASP A 36 4.14 0.07 -4.68
CA ASP A 36 5.49 -0.43 -4.40
C ASP A 36 6.53 0.37 -5.20
N GLN A 37 7.81 0.02 -5.07
CA GLN A 37 8.91 0.70 -5.79
C GLN A 37 8.97 0.34 -7.29
N SER A 38 7.99 -0.38 -7.85
CA SER A 38 8.02 -0.79 -9.26
C SER A 38 7.47 0.29 -10.20
N ASN A 39 7.92 0.26 -11.46
CA ASN A 39 7.37 1.13 -12.51
C ASN A 39 5.88 0.85 -12.78
N TYR A 40 5.41 -0.38 -12.53
CA TYR A 40 4.01 -0.75 -12.72
C TYR A 40 3.10 -0.08 -11.70
N SER A 41 3.57 0.06 -10.45
CA SER A 41 2.89 0.82 -9.39
C SER A 41 2.81 2.31 -9.75
N HIS A 42 3.93 2.90 -10.20
CA HIS A 42 3.98 4.30 -10.64
C HIS A 42 3.00 4.55 -11.79
N PHE A 43 3.03 3.70 -12.82
CA PHE A 43 2.10 3.79 -13.95
C PHE A 43 0.65 3.64 -13.51
N ALA A 44 0.35 2.71 -12.59
CA ALA A 44 -0.99 2.49 -12.07
C ALA A 44 -1.54 3.73 -11.35
N PHE A 45 -0.70 4.35 -10.51
CA PHE A 45 -1.04 5.59 -9.83
C PHE A 45 -1.31 6.73 -10.81
N ASP A 46 -0.41 6.99 -11.75
CA ASP A 46 -0.56 8.08 -12.73
C ASP A 46 -1.81 7.88 -13.59
N TRP A 47 -2.08 6.62 -13.99
CA TRP A 47 -3.30 6.26 -14.69
C TRP A 47 -4.55 6.52 -13.85
N ALA A 48 -4.53 6.16 -12.56
CA ALA A 48 -5.67 6.36 -11.66
C ALA A 48 -5.98 7.85 -11.49
N VAL A 49 -4.97 8.66 -11.21
CA VAL A 49 -5.09 10.13 -11.09
C VAL A 49 -5.70 10.73 -12.35
N LYS A 50 -5.24 10.28 -13.52
CA LYS A 50 -5.68 10.84 -14.80
C LYS A 50 -7.07 10.37 -15.25
N ASN A 51 -7.47 9.14 -14.94
CA ASN A 51 -8.60 8.48 -15.62
C ASN A 51 -9.72 8.00 -14.70
N PHE A 52 -9.48 7.85 -13.39
CA PHE A 52 -10.43 7.18 -12.49
C PHE A 52 -10.82 8.02 -11.27
N LEU A 53 -9.85 8.69 -10.65
CA LEU A 53 -10.07 9.43 -9.41
C LEU A 53 -10.89 10.70 -9.64
N ARG A 54 -11.70 11.06 -8.62
CA ARG A 54 -12.58 12.23 -8.59
C ARG A 54 -12.25 13.08 -7.37
N LYS A 55 -11.80 14.31 -7.60
CA LYS A 55 -11.31 15.21 -6.54
C LYS A 55 -12.38 15.53 -5.50
N GLU A 56 -13.64 15.59 -5.93
CA GLU A 56 -14.76 16.06 -5.12
C GLU A 56 -15.40 14.97 -4.24
N SER A 57 -15.12 13.69 -4.51
CA SER A 57 -15.84 12.57 -3.90
C SER A 57 -14.98 11.41 -3.43
N ASP A 58 -13.71 11.33 -3.84
CA ASP A 58 -12.85 10.22 -3.46
C ASP A 58 -11.98 10.57 -2.26
N LEU A 59 -12.03 9.72 -1.23
CA LEU A 59 -10.94 9.54 -0.31
C LEU A 59 -9.94 8.55 -0.92
N VAL A 60 -8.77 9.05 -1.31
CA VAL A 60 -7.70 8.22 -1.88
C VAL A 60 -6.82 7.67 -0.76
N VAL A 61 -6.76 6.35 -0.59
CA VAL A 61 -5.93 5.71 0.43
C VAL A 61 -4.74 5.02 -0.23
N LEU A 62 -3.57 5.63 -0.11
CA LEU A 62 -2.30 5.04 -0.52
C LEU A 62 -1.86 4.02 0.52
N VAL A 63 -1.53 2.82 0.08
CA VAL A 63 -1.03 1.76 0.96
C VAL A 63 0.28 1.17 0.42
N ASN A 64 1.26 1.00 1.30
CA ASN A 64 2.47 0.23 1.02
C ASN A 64 2.62 -0.84 2.10
N VAL A 65 2.95 -2.08 1.70
CA VAL A 65 3.18 -3.19 2.63
C VAL A 65 4.64 -3.59 2.58
N ARG A 66 5.33 -3.46 3.72
CA ARG A 66 6.70 -3.97 3.89
C ARG A 66 6.67 -5.42 4.39
N PRO A 67 7.50 -6.33 3.85
CA PRO A 67 7.56 -7.69 4.34
C PRO A 67 8.12 -7.74 5.78
N ILE A 68 7.65 -8.71 6.57
CA ILE A 68 8.26 -9.02 7.87
C ILE A 68 9.64 -9.61 7.60
N SER A 69 10.69 -8.91 8.02
CA SER A 69 12.05 -9.43 7.92
C SER A 69 12.34 -10.32 9.14
N MET A 70 11.87 -11.57 9.12
CA MET A 70 12.37 -12.57 10.07
C MET A 70 13.72 -13.05 9.58
N THR A 71 14.79 -12.44 10.08
CA THR A 71 16.13 -13.03 9.95
C THR A 71 16.20 -14.23 10.90
N PRO A 72 16.35 -15.48 10.41
CA PRO A 72 16.47 -16.63 11.29
C PRO A 72 17.78 -16.51 12.05
N VAL A 73 17.72 -16.17 13.34
CA VAL A 73 18.90 -16.18 14.21
C VAL A 73 19.18 -17.63 14.58
N PRO A 74 20.35 -18.20 14.24
CA PRO A 74 20.68 -19.56 14.66
C PRO A 74 20.62 -19.63 16.19
N TYR A 75 19.87 -20.60 16.73
CA TYR A 75 19.65 -20.76 18.18
C TYR A 75 20.98 -20.83 18.97
N ALA A 76 22.05 -21.31 18.32
CA ALA A 76 23.40 -21.39 18.85
C ALA A 76 24.08 -20.02 19.07
N MET A 77 23.61 -18.93 18.45
CA MET A 77 24.22 -17.60 18.61
C MET A 77 23.73 -16.84 19.85
N GLY A 78 22.54 -17.15 20.38
CA GLY A 78 22.00 -16.56 21.61
C GLY A 78 22.03 -15.02 21.68
N PRO A 79 21.64 -14.42 22.82
CA PRO A 79 21.66 -12.96 23.03
C PRO A 79 23.07 -12.35 23.20
N LYS A 80 24.14 -13.06 22.83
CA LYS A 80 25.54 -12.66 23.10
C LYS A 80 26.20 -11.82 22.00
N TYR A 81 25.48 -11.48 20.93
CA TYR A 81 25.99 -10.67 19.83
C TYR A 81 25.11 -9.41 19.64
N PRO A 82 25.29 -8.35 20.44
CA PRO A 82 24.52 -7.11 20.29
C PRO A 82 24.61 -6.51 18.88
N GLN A 83 25.76 -6.68 18.20
CA GLN A 83 25.99 -6.23 16.82
C GLN A 83 25.03 -6.86 15.80
N PHE A 84 24.57 -8.11 16.01
CA PHE A 84 23.60 -8.73 15.11
C PHE A 84 22.19 -8.14 15.27
N ASN A 85 21.81 -7.81 16.52
CA ASN A 85 20.53 -7.16 16.79
C ASN A 85 20.51 -5.76 16.17
N GLU A 86 21.60 -5.01 16.28
CA GLU A 86 21.78 -3.69 15.64
C GLU A 86 21.70 -3.76 14.10
N ILE A 87 22.29 -4.79 13.48
CA ILE A 87 22.20 -4.99 12.01
C ILE A 87 20.77 -5.34 11.58
N ILE A 88 20.05 -6.17 12.34
CA ILE A 88 18.66 -6.52 12.02
C ILE A 88 17.75 -5.29 12.17
N ILE A 89 17.93 -4.51 13.24
CA ILE A 89 17.20 -3.26 13.48
C ILE A 89 17.46 -2.26 12.34
N SER A 90 18.72 -2.09 11.92
CA SER A 90 19.06 -1.12 10.87
C SER A 90 18.47 -1.47 9.50
N ILE A 91 18.37 -2.77 9.16
CA ILE A 91 17.71 -3.23 7.93
C ILE A 91 16.21 -2.97 7.99
N ASP A 92 15.55 -3.22 9.13
CA ASP A 92 14.11 -2.94 9.28
C ASP A 92 13.83 -1.43 9.23
N ASP A 93 14.66 -0.63 9.90
CA ASP A 93 14.59 0.83 9.87
C ASP A 93 14.78 1.37 8.45
N GLN A 94 15.73 0.83 7.68
CA GLN A 94 15.92 1.19 6.29
C GLN A 94 14.67 0.89 5.45
N LYS A 95 14.10 -0.32 5.56
CA LYS A 95 12.88 -0.69 4.81
C LYS A 95 11.68 0.17 5.20
N LYS A 96 11.58 0.52 6.47
CA LYS A 96 10.56 1.44 6.98
C LYS A 96 10.74 2.82 6.38
N GLU A 97 11.96 3.34 6.33
CA GLU A 97 12.26 4.64 5.73
C GLU A 97 12.00 4.66 4.21
N GLU A 98 12.34 3.59 3.49
CA GLU A 98 12.03 3.43 2.06
C GLU A 98 10.51 3.42 1.81
N SER A 99 9.75 2.70 2.62
CA SER A 99 8.28 2.69 2.59
C SER A 99 7.71 4.09 2.85
N ASN A 100 8.23 4.78 3.87
CA ASN A 100 7.78 6.10 4.24
C ASN A 100 8.06 7.12 3.13
N THR A 101 9.28 7.11 2.60
CA THR A 101 9.71 7.99 1.50
C THR A 101 8.83 7.78 0.27
N LEU A 102 8.57 6.53 -0.10
CA LEU A 102 7.67 6.20 -1.22
C LEU A 102 6.27 6.77 -0.98
N LEU A 103 5.66 6.50 0.17
CA LEU A 103 4.32 7.00 0.48
C LEU A 103 4.26 8.53 0.47
N GLN A 104 5.27 9.22 0.99
CA GLN A 104 5.36 10.68 0.96
C GLN A 104 5.50 11.22 -0.47
N GLU A 105 6.26 10.55 -1.34
CA GLU A 105 6.39 10.93 -2.74
C GLU A 105 5.01 10.92 -3.43
N PHE A 106 4.27 9.82 -3.35
CA PHE A 106 2.94 9.71 -3.96
C PHE A 106 1.91 10.63 -3.31
N ALA A 107 1.95 10.79 -1.98
CA ALA A 107 1.11 11.73 -1.25
C ALA A 107 1.33 13.18 -1.71
N SER A 108 2.57 13.56 -2.00
CA SER A 108 2.90 14.90 -2.48
C SER A 108 2.26 15.20 -3.85
N LYS A 109 2.19 14.21 -4.74
CA LYS A 109 1.51 14.30 -6.04
C LYS A 109 0.00 14.50 -5.86
N LEU A 110 -0.64 13.72 -4.98
CA LEU A 110 -2.06 13.89 -4.64
C LEU A 110 -2.34 15.26 -4.01
N LYS A 111 -1.45 15.72 -3.12
CA LYS A 111 -1.54 17.04 -2.48
C LYS A 111 -1.46 18.18 -3.50
N ALA A 112 -0.52 18.11 -4.44
CA ALA A 112 -0.37 19.12 -5.49
C ALA A 112 -1.62 19.22 -6.38
N GLU A 113 -2.25 18.08 -6.64
CA GLU A 113 -3.51 17.98 -7.40
C GLU A 113 -4.77 18.25 -6.57
N LYS A 114 -4.63 18.52 -5.26
CA LYS A 114 -5.71 18.81 -4.30
C LYS A 114 -6.72 17.66 -4.08
N PHE A 115 -6.25 16.42 -4.10
CA PHE A 115 -7.06 15.28 -3.65
C PHE A 115 -7.15 15.21 -2.12
N THR A 116 -8.26 14.67 -1.62
CA THR A 116 -8.36 14.18 -0.24
C THR A 116 -7.72 12.79 -0.17
N TYR A 117 -6.74 12.61 0.72
CA TYR A 117 -5.99 11.36 0.79
C TYR A 117 -5.53 10.97 2.19
N LYS A 118 -5.20 9.68 2.34
CA LYS A 118 -4.47 9.09 3.47
C LYS A 118 -3.32 8.24 2.93
N ALA A 119 -2.18 8.23 3.61
CA ALA A 119 -1.05 7.36 3.29
C ALA A 119 -0.75 6.45 4.48
N ILE A 120 -0.81 5.12 4.27
CA ILE A 120 -0.71 4.11 5.32
C ILE A 120 0.42 3.15 4.99
N ALA A 121 1.44 3.13 5.84
CA ALA A 121 2.47 2.09 5.83
C ALA A 121 1.99 0.90 6.66
N MET A 122 2.11 -0.30 6.12
CA MET A 122 1.71 -1.55 6.76
C MET A 122 2.84 -2.56 6.71
N GLN A 123 2.78 -3.60 7.55
CA GLN A 123 3.75 -4.68 7.56
C GLN A 123 3.05 -6.04 7.40
N GLY A 124 3.71 -7.00 6.73
CA GLY A 124 3.21 -8.37 6.57
C GLY A 124 3.36 -8.93 5.16
N ASP A 125 2.64 -10.01 4.87
CA ASP A 125 2.46 -10.48 3.48
C ASP A 125 1.49 -9.54 2.77
N ALA A 126 1.96 -8.89 1.70
CA ALA A 126 1.17 -7.92 0.94
C ALA A 126 -0.18 -8.50 0.46
N ARG A 127 -0.25 -9.80 0.16
CA ARG A 127 -1.48 -10.47 -0.27
C ARG A 127 -2.58 -10.36 0.77
N ASP A 128 -2.28 -10.77 2.00
CA ASP A 128 -3.26 -10.85 3.07
C ASP A 128 -3.52 -9.46 3.67
N VAL A 129 -2.47 -8.66 3.82
CA VAL A 129 -2.55 -7.33 4.45
C VAL A 129 -3.35 -6.35 3.59
N ILE A 130 -3.21 -6.37 2.27
CA ILE A 130 -4.00 -5.51 1.37
C ILE A 130 -5.47 -5.91 1.42
N VAL A 131 -5.78 -7.20 1.33
CA VAL A 131 -7.17 -7.71 1.39
C VAL A 131 -7.83 -7.31 2.72
N ARG A 132 -7.12 -7.50 3.84
CA ARG A 132 -7.56 -7.06 5.18
C ARG A 132 -7.85 -5.57 5.19
N LYS A 133 -6.88 -4.74 4.78
CA LYS A 133 -7.00 -3.29 4.84
C LYS A 133 -8.14 -2.76 3.98
N VAL A 134 -8.32 -3.32 2.79
CA VAL A 134 -9.46 -3.02 1.91
C VAL A 134 -10.78 -3.30 2.62
N SER A 135 -10.90 -4.44 3.31
CA SER A 135 -12.09 -4.78 4.11
C SER A 135 -12.32 -3.81 5.27
N GLU A 136 -11.28 -3.49 6.04
CA GLU A 136 -11.38 -2.56 7.18
C GLU A 136 -11.81 -1.15 6.76
N LEU A 137 -11.36 -0.70 5.59
CA LEU A 137 -11.71 0.60 5.03
C LEU A 137 -13.08 0.61 4.34
N ASN A 138 -13.74 -0.54 4.19
CA ASN A 138 -14.92 -0.71 3.33
C ASN A 138 -14.70 -0.07 1.94
N ALA A 139 -13.54 -0.34 1.33
CA ALA A 139 -13.15 0.35 0.11
C ALA A 139 -14.11 0.04 -1.06
N ASP A 140 -14.43 1.05 -1.87
CA ASP A 140 -15.23 0.87 -3.10
C ASP A 140 -14.40 0.28 -4.23
N SER A 141 -13.10 0.59 -4.26
CA SER A 141 -12.20 0.11 -5.30
C SER A 141 -10.76 -0.03 -4.80
N LEU A 142 -10.07 -1.04 -5.32
CA LEU A 142 -8.64 -1.28 -5.14
C LEU A 142 -7.93 -1.17 -6.48
N ILE A 143 -6.91 -0.33 -6.57
CA ILE A 143 -6.08 -0.14 -7.77
C ILE A 143 -4.69 -0.71 -7.52
N LEU A 144 -4.23 -1.53 -8.49
CA LEU A 144 -2.94 -2.22 -8.44
C LEU A 144 -2.25 -2.15 -9.81
N GLY A 145 -0.93 -2.15 -9.78
CA GLY A 145 -0.15 -2.50 -10.97
C GLY A 145 -0.37 -3.97 -11.36
N SER A 146 -0.23 -4.27 -12.66
CA SER A 146 -0.27 -5.67 -13.14
C SER A 146 0.89 -6.52 -12.62
N ARG A 147 1.97 -5.90 -12.15
CA ARG A 147 3.18 -6.54 -11.63
C ARG A 147 3.78 -5.69 -10.51
N GLY A 148 4.76 -6.26 -9.81
CA GLY A 148 5.60 -5.59 -8.81
C GLY A 148 7.08 -5.99 -8.95
N LEU A 149 7.84 -5.83 -7.88
CA LEU A 149 9.31 -5.95 -7.86
C LEU A 149 9.90 -7.33 -8.24
N GLY A 150 9.15 -8.43 -8.06
CA GLY A 150 9.69 -9.80 -8.21
C GLY A 150 9.18 -10.59 -9.42
N VAL A 151 8.45 -9.99 -10.36
CA VAL A 151 7.64 -10.76 -11.32
C VAL A 151 8.45 -11.22 -12.54
N MET A 152 8.46 -12.53 -12.80
CA MET A 152 9.05 -13.14 -14.00
C MET A 152 8.37 -12.68 -15.29
N LYS A 153 9.12 -12.38 -16.36
CA LYS A 153 8.60 -11.85 -17.66
C LYS A 153 7.45 -12.64 -18.30
N ARG A 154 7.27 -13.93 -17.96
CA ARG A 154 6.24 -14.82 -18.54
C ARG A 154 4.86 -14.80 -17.89
N MET A 155 4.72 -14.26 -16.68
CA MET A 155 3.40 -14.21 -16.01
C MET A 155 2.52 -13.10 -16.58
N LEU A 156 1.19 -13.21 -16.51
CA LEU A 156 0.29 -12.11 -16.92
C LEU A 156 0.07 -11.12 -15.76
N LEU A 157 -0.12 -11.64 -14.54
CA LEU A 157 -0.30 -10.90 -13.30
C LEU A 157 0.79 -11.25 -12.28
N GLY A 158 1.15 -10.29 -11.42
CA GLY A 158 1.94 -10.53 -10.22
C GLY A 158 1.13 -11.24 -9.14
N SER A 159 1.81 -11.92 -8.20
CA SER A 159 1.18 -12.71 -7.14
C SER A 159 0.24 -11.90 -6.24
N VAL A 160 0.58 -10.66 -5.91
CA VAL A 160 -0.26 -9.76 -5.10
C VAL A 160 -1.52 -9.37 -5.87
N SER A 161 -1.36 -8.95 -7.13
CA SER A 161 -2.47 -8.55 -8.00
C SER A 161 -3.44 -9.71 -8.23
N ASP A 162 -2.92 -10.89 -8.55
CA ASP A 162 -3.71 -12.10 -8.73
C ASP A 162 -4.47 -12.48 -7.45
N HIS A 163 -3.80 -12.44 -6.29
CA HIS A 163 -4.46 -12.73 -5.02
C HIS A 163 -5.58 -11.74 -4.68
N CYS A 164 -5.35 -10.44 -4.87
CA CYS A 164 -6.35 -9.43 -4.55
C CYS A 164 -7.60 -9.55 -5.43
N VAL A 165 -7.44 -9.86 -6.74
CA VAL A 165 -8.57 -10.07 -7.67
C VAL A 165 -9.53 -11.16 -7.18
N HIS A 166 -9.01 -12.20 -6.52
CA HIS A 166 -9.83 -13.31 -6.04
C HIS A 166 -10.40 -13.11 -4.63
N ASN A 167 -9.82 -12.23 -3.81
CA ASN A 167 -10.10 -12.18 -2.37
C ASN A 167 -10.62 -10.82 -1.87
N CYS A 168 -10.46 -9.74 -2.62
CA CYS A 168 -11.03 -8.45 -2.24
C CYS A 168 -12.54 -8.41 -2.49
N HIS A 169 -13.30 -7.83 -1.56
CA HIS A 169 -14.75 -7.68 -1.69
C HIS A 169 -15.17 -6.54 -2.64
N CYS A 170 -14.24 -5.64 -2.98
CA CYS A 170 -14.48 -4.44 -3.76
C CYS A 170 -14.06 -4.57 -5.23
N THR A 171 -14.33 -3.54 -6.04
CA THR A 171 -13.89 -3.54 -7.45
C THR A 171 -12.37 -3.49 -7.52
N VAL A 172 -11.73 -4.51 -8.09
CA VAL A 172 -10.28 -4.55 -8.29
C VAL A 172 -9.92 -4.10 -9.71
N ILE A 173 -9.09 -3.07 -9.82
CA ILE A 173 -8.62 -2.50 -11.09
C ILE A 173 -7.13 -2.81 -11.23
N ILE A 174 -6.82 -3.68 -12.20
CA ILE A 174 -5.44 -3.97 -12.56
C ILE A 174 -5.00 -3.09 -13.73
N VAL A 175 -4.04 -2.21 -13.46
CA VAL A 175 -3.48 -1.32 -14.46
C VAL A 175 -2.26 -1.98 -15.09
N ARG A 176 -2.31 -2.17 -16.41
CA ARG A 176 -1.22 -2.72 -17.20
C ARG A 176 -0.55 -1.62 -18.01
N GLU A 177 0.76 -1.50 -17.86
CA GLU A 177 1.57 -0.61 -18.68
C GLU A 177 1.49 -1.05 -20.15
N ARG A 178 1.26 -0.08 -21.04
CA ARG A 178 1.32 -0.31 -22.48
C ARG A 178 2.79 -0.44 -22.87
N THR A 179 3.29 -1.67 -22.93
CA THR A 179 4.57 -1.93 -23.61
C THR A 179 4.36 -1.73 -25.10
N GLU A 180 4.99 -0.71 -25.69
CA GLU A 180 5.07 -0.62 -27.15
C GLU A 180 5.66 -1.93 -27.67
N LYS A 181 4.93 -2.63 -28.55
CA LYS A 181 5.54 -3.70 -29.32
C LYS A 181 6.60 -3.03 -30.18
N LYS A 182 7.88 -3.35 -29.97
CA LYS A 182 8.87 -3.14 -31.02
C LYS A 182 8.32 -3.87 -32.24
N SER A 183 7.95 -3.12 -33.27
CA SER A 183 7.69 -3.65 -34.60
C SER A 183 8.89 -4.52 -34.99
N GLU A 184 8.62 -5.79 -35.27
CA GLU A 184 9.57 -6.72 -35.89
C GLU A 184 10.00 -6.22 -37.27
#